data_AF-A0A2V8SJH1-F1
#
_entry.id   AF-A0A2V8SJH1-F1
#
_cell.length_a   1.000
_cell.length_b   1.000
_cell.length_c   1.000
_cell.angle_alpha   90.00
_cell.angle_beta   90.00
_cell.angle_gamma   90.00
#
_symmetry.space_group_name_H-M   'P 1'
#
loop_
_entity.id
_entity.type
_entity.pdbx_description
1 polymer ?
#
loop_
_entity_poly.entity_id
_entity_poly.type
_entity_poly.pdbx_seq_one_letter_code
_entity_poly.pdbx_strand_id
1 'polypeptide(L)'
;MRLIYTLLILVALLLAPLPQARAYTLQYTSTTAATQIHWPTTTVTVALSTSLSNPPPFVHATGAQVVLAARRALSRWSLASNIQFNVTTSANQDAVADGVSLITIADTGNNRLLFNTGLRPGRARVVFDPSTGSITEADLAINPNVTRLDQFGNEVSSFFSTDGTFDSYDLESTFTHEIGHMLGLEHSGEVAATMQPRQGVNGTYNLPNFTTRTLASDDVAGIRAIYGPRNGTGSIAGRVTYNNSGGAATFGAHVFAEDATTGRVVAGNVAVASGAYSIDALPPGQYRVVVEQLDEPVRGDQIGSNGGGYPSSALASAAPFLTTEAGTFTVSADSTTPLDMSVPGGNPALNPTF
;
A
#
# COMPACT_ATOMS: atom_id res chain seq x y z
N MET A 1 1.09 41.16 -31.62
CA MET A 1 0.91 40.92 -30.17
C MET A 1 0.31 39.55 -29.84
N ARG A 2 -0.81 39.12 -30.45
CA ARG A 2 -1.44 37.81 -30.13
C ARG A 2 -0.52 36.58 -30.30
N LEU A 3 0.30 36.52 -31.36
CA LEU A 3 1.21 35.39 -31.60
C LEU A 3 2.27 35.20 -30.50
N ILE A 4 2.76 36.30 -29.92
CA ILE A 4 3.80 36.29 -28.88
C ILE A 4 3.21 35.77 -27.56
N TYR A 5 1.98 36.15 -27.23
CA TYR A 5 1.28 35.62 -26.06
C TYR A 5 0.96 34.12 -26.21
N THR A 6 0.58 33.66 -27.41
CA THR A 6 0.34 32.24 -27.67
C THR A 6 1.63 31.41 -27.56
N LEU A 7 2.76 31.92 -28.08
CA LEU A 7 4.06 31.26 -27.94
C LEU A 7 4.54 31.23 -26.49
N LEU A 8 4.36 32.32 -25.74
CA LEU A 8 4.75 32.38 -24.31
C LEU A 8 3.91 31.42 -23.45
N ILE A 9 2.62 31.25 -23.74
CA ILE A 9 1.76 30.27 -23.07
C ILE A 9 2.17 28.83 -23.44
N LEU A 10 2.51 28.56 -24.71
CA LEU A 10 2.99 27.24 -25.13
C LEU A 10 4.35 26.90 -24.48
N VAL A 11 5.26 27.86 -24.41
CA VAL A 11 6.59 27.70 -23.78
C VAL A 11 6.44 27.54 -22.26
N ALA A 12 5.51 28.25 -21.62
CA ALA A 12 5.19 28.07 -20.20
C ALA A 12 4.55 26.70 -19.89
N LEU A 13 3.76 26.13 -20.82
CA LEU A 13 3.22 24.77 -20.73
C LEU A 13 4.28 23.69 -20.97
N LEU A 14 5.31 23.97 -21.78
CA LEU A 14 6.46 23.07 -22.01
C LEU A 14 7.51 23.11 -20.88
N LEU A 15 7.56 24.20 -20.11
CA LEU A 15 8.50 24.39 -18.98
C LEU A 15 7.88 24.10 -17.60
N ALA A 16 6.59 23.79 -17.53
CA ALA A 16 6.00 23.31 -16.29
C ALA A 16 6.62 21.94 -15.96
N PRO A 17 7.17 21.74 -14.74
CA PRO A 17 7.69 20.44 -14.35
C PRO A 17 6.56 19.42 -14.48
N LEU A 18 6.75 18.43 -15.37
CA LEU A 18 5.81 17.34 -15.47
C LEU A 18 5.82 16.63 -14.12
N PRO A 19 4.65 16.45 -13.47
CA PRO A 19 4.58 15.67 -12.24
C PRO A 19 5.18 14.30 -12.49
N GLN A 20 6.20 13.99 -11.70
CA GLN A 20 7.00 12.77 -11.85
C GLN A 20 6.10 11.57 -11.61
N ALA A 21 6.17 10.59 -12.52
CA ALA A 21 5.54 9.30 -12.30
C ALA A 21 6.09 8.72 -10.98
N ARG A 22 5.18 8.22 -10.16
CA ARG A 22 5.53 7.56 -8.90
C ARG A 22 5.70 6.08 -9.18
N ALA A 23 6.57 5.41 -8.45
CA ALA A 23 6.69 3.96 -8.47
C ALA A 23 5.90 3.41 -7.30
N TYR A 24 4.93 2.54 -7.55
CA TYR A 24 4.02 1.95 -6.56
C TYR A 24 3.20 2.97 -5.75
N THR A 25 2.19 2.47 -5.05
CA THR A 25 1.46 3.24 -4.03
C THR A 25 2.34 3.38 -2.78
N LEU A 26 3.15 4.44 -2.74
CA LEU A 26 4.02 4.78 -1.60
C LEU A 26 3.44 5.96 -0.80
N GLN A 27 3.93 6.13 0.44
CA GLN A 27 3.62 7.29 1.27
C GLN A 27 4.46 8.50 0.82
N TYR A 28 3.81 9.66 0.71
CA TYR A 28 4.43 10.93 0.32
C TYR A 28 4.10 12.01 1.35
N THR A 29 4.97 13.01 1.46
CA THR A 29 4.81 14.08 2.46
C THR A 29 3.62 15.00 2.19
N SER A 30 3.14 15.07 0.94
CA SER A 30 1.93 15.81 0.58
C SER A 30 1.32 15.34 -0.75
N THR A 31 0.12 15.86 -1.08
CA THR A 31 -0.54 15.64 -2.38
C THR A 31 0.22 16.25 -3.56
N THR A 32 1.00 17.31 -3.31
CA THR A 32 1.77 18.05 -4.33
C THR A 32 3.26 17.70 -4.33
N ALA A 33 3.76 17.06 -3.29
CA ALA A 33 5.17 16.70 -3.15
C ALA A 33 5.49 15.39 -3.89
N ALA A 34 6.64 15.36 -4.56
CA ALA A 34 7.26 14.13 -5.05
C ALA A 34 8.10 13.44 -3.96
N THR A 35 8.21 14.04 -2.77
CA THR A 35 9.03 13.53 -1.67
C THR A 35 8.36 12.32 -1.03
N GLN A 36 8.92 11.16 -1.31
CA GLN A 36 8.54 9.90 -0.70
C GLN A 36 8.98 9.87 0.77
N ILE A 37 8.16 9.30 1.64
CA ILE A 37 8.51 9.07 3.03
C ILE A 37 9.31 7.77 3.13
N HIS A 38 10.47 7.81 3.81
CA HIS A 38 11.32 6.64 4.01
C HIS A 38 12.23 6.79 5.23
N TRP A 39 12.69 5.68 5.80
CA TRP A 39 13.76 5.70 6.80
C TRP A 39 15.07 6.19 6.17
N PRO A 40 15.80 7.11 6.82
CA PRO A 40 17.05 7.64 6.28
C PRO A 40 18.20 6.61 6.28
N THR A 41 18.05 5.51 7.00
CA THR A 41 19.01 4.40 7.01
C THR A 41 18.29 3.07 6.82
N THR A 42 19.02 2.05 6.37
CA THR A 42 18.48 0.70 6.18
C THR A 42 18.49 -0.14 7.47
N THR A 43 18.93 0.39 8.60
CA THR A 43 18.85 -0.28 9.90
C THR A 43 17.92 0.50 10.82
N VAL A 44 16.74 -0.05 11.09
CA VAL A 44 15.70 0.60 11.89
C VAL A 44 15.62 -0.08 13.24
N THR A 45 15.61 0.69 14.33
CA THR A 45 15.37 0.14 15.68
C THR A 45 13.88 0.12 15.94
N VAL A 46 13.34 -1.05 16.30
CA VAL A 46 11.92 -1.23 16.62
C VAL A 46 11.82 -1.93 17.97
N ALA A 47 11.05 -1.34 18.88
CA ALA A 47 10.79 -1.90 20.19
C ALA A 47 9.51 -2.76 20.18
N LEU A 48 9.56 -3.93 20.79
CA LEU A 48 8.39 -4.73 21.10
C LEU A 48 7.88 -4.34 22.50
N SER A 49 6.64 -3.86 22.58
CA SER A 49 5.99 -3.56 23.84
C SER A 49 5.88 -4.81 24.73
N THR A 50 5.94 -4.63 26.06
CA THR A 50 5.65 -5.70 27.04
C THR A 50 4.26 -6.30 26.87
N SER A 51 3.32 -5.59 26.23
CA SER A 51 2.01 -6.13 25.86
C SER A 51 2.09 -7.32 24.92
N LEU A 52 3.14 -7.46 24.09
CA LEU A 52 3.31 -8.63 23.24
C LEU A 52 3.67 -9.89 24.05
N SER A 53 4.41 -9.72 25.16
CA SER A 53 4.75 -10.84 26.05
C SER A 53 3.64 -11.16 27.05
N ASN A 54 2.76 -10.20 27.32
CA ASN A 54 1.59 -10.33 28.19
C ASN A 54 0.33 -9.88 27.42
N PRO A 55 -0.11 -10.67 26.43
CA PRO A 55 -1.19 -10.27 25.54
C PRO A 55 -2.51 -10.04 26.30
N PRO A 56 -3.27 -9.00 25.94
CA PRO A 56 -4.58 -8.74 26.52
C PRO A 56 -5.62 -9.78 26.05
N PRO A 57 -6.82 -9.83 26.70
CA PRO A 57 -7.81 -10.87 26.45
C PRO A 57 -8.34 -10.96 25.00
N PHE A 58 -8.30 -9.87 24.22
CA PHE A 58 -8.75 -9.87 22.83
C PHE A 58 -7.73 -10.52 21.86
N VAL A 59 -6.59 -11.00 22.37
CA VAL A 59 -5.58 -11.75 21.62
C VAL A 59 -5.50 -13.16 22.18
N HIS A 60 -6.05 -14.12 21.44
CA HIS A 60 -6.10 -15.53 21.81
C HIS A 60 -4.81 -16.25 21.39
N ALA A 61 -3.69 -15.83 21.96
CA ALA A 61 -2.38 -16.43 21.75
C ALA A 61 -1.50 -16.21 22.98
N THR A 62 -0.51 -17.08 23.20
CA THR A 62 0.50 -16.87 24.24
C THR A 62 1.45 -15.73 23.84
N GLY A 63 2.08 -15.08 24.83
CA GLY A 63 3.04 -14.01 24.53
C GLY A 63 4.22 -14.47 23.65
N ALA A 64 4.65 -15.73 23.79
CA ALA A 64 5.67 -16.31 22.93
C ALA A 64 5.23 -16.40 21.46
N GLN A 65 3.97 -16.78 21.20
CA GLN A 65 3.40 -16.83 19.85
C GLN A 65 3.26 -15.42 19.24
N VAL A 66 2.82 -14.44 20.03
CA VAL A 66 2.69 -13.04 19.59
C VAL A 66 4.05 -12.43 19.24
N VAL A 67 5.05 -12.57 20.12
CA VAL A 67 6.41 -12.08 19.86
C VAL A 67 7.01 -12.76 18.62
N LEU A 68 6.76 -14.06 18.44
CA LEU A 68 7.20 -14.78 17.24
C LEU A 68 6.53 -14.25 15.97
N ALA A 69 5.22 -13.99 16.00
CA ALA A 69 4.48 -13.41 14.88
C ALA A 69 5.05 -12.03 14.47
N ALA A 70 5.27 -11.13 15.44
CA ALA A 70 5.87 -9.82 15.16
C ALA A 70 7.28 -9.93 14.56
N ARG A 71 8.12 -10.83 15.09
CA ARG A 71 9.48 -11.06 14.55
C ARG A 71 9.45 -11.65 13.14
N ARG A 72 8.52 -12.56 12.85
CA ARG A 72 8.33 -13.11 11.49
C ARG A 72 7.91 -12.02 10.53
N ALA A 73 6.93 -11.20 10.89
CA ALA A 73 6.47 -10.08 10.08
C ALA A 73 7.63 -9.11 9.72
N LEU A 74 8.44 -8.70 10.69
CA LEU A 74 9.65 -7.90 10.45
C LEU A 74 10.65 -8.61 9.52
N SER A 75 10.84 -9.92 9.71
CA SER A 75 11.76 -10.70 8.86
C SER A 75 11.29 -10.80 7.41
N ARG A 76 9.98 -10.80 7.13
CA ARG A 76 9.46 -10.84 5.74
C ARG A 76 9.97 -9.65 4.93
N TRP A 77 9.88 -8.46 5.51
CA TRP A 77 10.35 -7.23 4.87
C TRP A 77 11.88 -7.17 4.76
N SER A 78 12.60 -7.69 5.77
CA SER A 78 14.07 -7.78 5.73
C SER A 78 14.57 -8.77 4.68
N LEU A 79 13.86 -9.87 4.44
CA LEU A 79 14.20 -10.85 3.40
C LEU A 79 13.89 -10.35 1.99
N ALA A 80 12.92 -9.46 1.85
CA ALA A 80 12.51 -8.92 0.56
C ALA A 80 13.36 -7.71 0.10
N SER A 81 14.05 -7.02 1.02
CA SER A 81 14.76 -5.77 0.75
C SER A 81 16.10 -5.70 1.50
N ASN A 82 16.76 -4.53 1.52
CA ASN A 82 17.98 -4.32 2.32
C ASN A 82 17.69 -3.75 3.72
N ILE A 83 16.41 -3.58 4.11
CA ILE A 83 16.06 -3.14 5.46
C ILE A 83 16.46 -4.20 6.48
N GLN A 84 16.92 -3.77 7.64
CA GLN A 84 17.27 -4.60 8.79
C GLN A 84 16.64 -4.00 10.03
N PHE A 85 16.14 -4.86 10.92
CA PHE A 85 15.53 -4.42 12.17
C PHE A 85 16.40 -4.78 13.36
N ASN A 86 16.81 -3.76 14.12
CA ASN A 86 17.36 -3.94 15.45
C ASN A 86 16.20 -4.01 16.46
N VAL A 87 15.80 -5.22 16.83
CA VAL A 87 14.61 -5.45 17.67
C VAL A 87 14.95 -5.40 19.14
N THR A 88 14.36 -4.45 19.86
CA THR A 88 14.49 -4.29 21.32
C THR A 88 13.16 -4.58 22.04
N THR A 89 13.16 -4.52 23.36
CA THR A 89 11.94 -4.59 24.18
C THR A 89 11.72 -3.27 24.90
N SER A 90 10.46 -2.84 25.05
CA SER A 90 10.11 -1.62 25.78
C SER A 90 8.94 -1.86 26.74
N ALA A 91 8.96 -1.18 27.89
CA ALA A 91 7.84 -1.13 28.81
C ALA A 91 6.70 -0.21 28.30
N ASN A 92 6.96 0.63 27.30
CA ASN A 92 5.97 1.50 26.69
C ASN A 92 4.85 0.65 26.06
N GLN A 93 3.62 1.17 26.15
CA GLN A 93 2.42 0.50 25.65
C GLN A 93 1.64 1.34 24.64
N ASP A 94 1.90 2.65 24.60
CA ASP A 94 1.14 3.59 23.78
C ASP A 94 1.88 3.89 22.47
N ALA A 95 1.16 3.83 21.36
CA ALA A 95 1.64 4.23 20.03
C ALA A 95 1.51 5.76 19.87
N VAL A 96 2.47 6.49 20.43
CA VAL A 96 2.51 7.96 20.51
C VAL A 96 3.86 8.47 20.03
N ALA A 97 3.93 9.75 19.64
CA ALA A 97 5.23 10.34 19.26
C ALA A 97 6.09 10.63 20.49
N ASP A 98 6.93 9.67 20.86
CA ASP A 98 7.88 9.76 21.97
C ASP A 98 9.34 9.50 21.55
N GLY A 99 9.57 9.25 20.25
CA GLY A 99 10.87 8.94 19.67
C GLY A 99 11.20 7.45 19.71
N VAL A 100 10.28 6.58 20.13
CA VAL A 100 10.44 5.12 20.14
C VAL A 100 9.53 4.51 19.11
N SER A 101 10.10 3.91 18.06
CA SER A 101 9.29 3.12 17.12
C SER A 101 8.79 1.83 17.79
N LEU A 102 7.51 1.79 18.16
CA LEU A 102 6.93 0.74 19.00
C LEU A 102 5.95 -0.16 18.25
N ILE A 103 6.05 -1.48 18.42
CA ILE A 103 4.96 -2.41 18.10
C ILE A 103 4.23 -2.74 19.41
N THR A 104 2.93 -2.44 19.47
CA THR A 104 2.10 -2.65 20.66
C THR A 104 0.77 -3.32 20.33
N ILE A 105 0.33 -4.17 21.25
CA ILE A 105 -1.03 -4.74 21.27
C ILE A 105 -1.77 -4.34 22.54
N ALA A 106 -1.30 -3.33 23.26
CA ALA A 106 -1.86 -2.94 24.54
C ALA A 106 -3.24 -2.29 24.40
N ASP A 107 -4.14 -2.66 25.29
CA ASP A 107 -5.47 -2.04 25.38
C ASP A 107 -5.43 -0.79 26.28
N THR A 108 -4.95 0.33 25.72
CA THR A 108 -4.84 1.61 26.43
C THR A 108 -5.80 2.65 25.86
N GLY A 109 -6.08 3.70 26.63
CA GLY A 109 -6.88 4.83 26.15
C GLY A 109 -6.29 5.47 24.89
N ASN A 110 -4.97 5.67 24.86
CA ASN A 110 -4.27 6.25 23.72
C ASN A 110 -4.37 5.38 22.47
N ASN A 111 -4.19 4.06 22.60
CA ASN A 111 -4.29 3.15 21.46
C ASN A 111 -5.72 3.06 20.93
N ARG A 112 -6.74 3.04 21.80
CA ARG A 112 -8.15 3.07 21.37
C ARG A 112 -8.49 4.31 20.53
N LEU A 113 -7.94 5.47 20.87
CA LEU A 113 -8.18 6.73 20.13
C LEU A 113 -7.62 6.72 18.70
N LEU A 114 -6.74 5.77 18.36
CA LEU A 114 -6.21 5.62 17.00
C LEU A 114 -7.25 5.04 16.02
N PHE A 115 -8.33 4.46 16.53
CA PHE A 115 -9.35 3.75 15.77
C PHE A 115 -10.72 4.43 15.94
N ASN A 116 -11.36 4.71 14.80
CA ASN A 116 -12.73 5.25 14.74
C ASN A 116 -13.76 4.19 14.30
N THR A 117 -13.31 2.98 14.02
CA THR A 117 -14.12 1.82 13.62
C THR A 117 -13.45 0.54 14.14
N GLY A 118 -14.24 -0.50 14.41
CA GLY A 118 -13.71 -1.82 14.75
C GLY A 118 -13.21 -2.61 13.55
N LEU A 119 -13.64 -2.26 12.32
CA LEU A 119 -13.29 -2.99 11.09
C LEU A 119 -11.84 -2.78 10.65
N ARG A 120 -11.11 -1.87 11.29
CA ARG A 120 -9.69 -1.63 11.06
C ARG A 120 -8.87 -2.43 12.09
N PRO A 121 -8.18 -3.51 11.70
CA PRO A 121 -7.51 -4.41 12.66
C PRO A 121 -6.22 -3.80 13.24
N GLY A 122 -5.54 -2.93 12.51
CA GLY A 122 -4.28 -2.31 12.92
C GLY A 122 -4.12 -0.90 12.39
N ARG A 123 -3.12 -0.21 12.93
CA ARG A 123 -2.70 1.08 12.42
C ARG A 123 -1.23 1.35 12.70
N ALA A 124 -0.49 1.64 11.63
CA ALA A 124 0.78 2.31 11.68
C ALA A 124 0.61 3.84 11.77
N ARG A 125 1.39 4.47 12.63
CA ARG A 125 1.53 5.90 12.79
C ARG A 125 2.98 6.24 12.48
N VAL A 126 3.20 7.01 11.42
CA VAL A 126 4.54 7.38 10.96
C VAL A 126 4.78 8.86 11.21
N VAL A 127 5.88 9.18 11.88
CA VAL A 127 6.37 10.55 12.11
C VAL A 127 7.57 10.78 11.20
N PHE A 128 7.54 11.88 10.47
CA PHE A 128 8.56 12.19 9.48
C PHE A 128 8.79 13.70 9.37
N ASP A 129 9.95 14.08 8.86
CA ASP A 129 10.24 15.45 8.45
C ASP A 129 9.57 15.72 7.08
N PRO A 130 8.61 16.67 6.98
CA PRO A 130 7.89 16.93 5.74
C PRO A 130 8.76 17.50 4.61
N SER A 131 9.93 18.08 4.95
CA SER A 131 10.85 18.65 3.96
C SER A 131 11.72 17.60 3.29
N THR A 132 12.14 16.57 4.03
CA THR A 132 13.04 15.52 3.55
C THR A 132 12.34 14.19 3.28
N GLY A 133 11.16 13.96 3.86
CA GLY A 133 10.50 12.65 3.88
C GLY A 133 11.13 11.66 4.85
N SER A 134 12.15 12.06 5.62
CA SER A 134 12.84 11.15 6.54
C SER A 134 11.92 10.75 7.70
N ILE A 135 11.63 9.46 7.80
CA ILE A 135 10.94 8.88 8.96
C ILE A 135 11.87 8.98 10.17
N THR A 136 11.34 9.53 11.27
CA THR A 136 12.03 9.64 12.55
C THR A 136 11.51 8.61 13.56
N GLU A 137 10.26 8.18 13.41
CA GLU A 137 9.58 7.27 14.32
C GLU A 137 8.39 6.62 13.60
N ALA A 138 8.14 5.34 13.89
CA ALA A 138 6.90 4.70 13.48
C ALA A 138 6.36 3.77 14.58
N ASP A 139 5.09 3.97 14.94
CA ASP A 139 4.38 3.14 15.90
C ASP A 139 3.36 2.26 15.19
N LEU A 140 3.16 1.05 15.69
CA LEU A 140 2.13 0.11 15.24
C LEU A 140 1.27 -0.25 16.45
N ALA A 141 -0.02 0.08 16.38
CA ALA A 141 -1.01 -0.38 17.34
C ALA A 141 -1.97 -1.38 16.68
N ILE A 142 -2.33 -2.42 17.43
CA ILE A 142 -3.43 -3.33 17.08
C ILE A 142 -4.71 -2.83 17.74
N ASN A 143 -5.84 -2.92 17.02
CA ASN A 143 -7.12 -2.43 17.49
C ASN A 143 -7.69 -3.31 18.61
N PRO A 144 -7.81 -2.82 19.86
CA PRO A 144 -8.37 -3.61 20.95
C PRO A 144 -9.89 -3.83 20.85
N ASN A 145 -10.58 -3.01 20.05
CA ASN A 145 -12.03 -3.08 19.83
C ASN A 145 -12.36 -3.63 18.44
N VAL A 146 -11.57 -4.60 17.97
CA VAL A 146 -11.74 -5.12 16.61
C VAL A 146 -13.10 -5.78 16.43
N THR A 147 -13.73 -5.48 15.31
CA THR A 147 -14.98 -6.06 14.86
C THR A 147 -14.79 -6.65 13.48
N ARG A 148 -15.73 -7.48 13.06
CA ARG A 148 -15.80 -8.08 11.72
C ARG A 148 -17.22 -8.00 11.22
N LEU A 149 -17.41 -8.22 9.92
CA LEU A 149 -18.73 -8.46 9.35
C LEU A 149 -19.09 -9.94 9.50
N ASP A 150 -20.30 -10.24 9.97
CA ASP A 150 -20.87 -11.58 9.92
C ASP A 150 -21.34 -11.93 8.50
N GLN A 151 -21.86 -13.15 8.31
CA GLN A 151 -22.35 -13.62 7.00
C GLN A 151 -23.54 -12.82 6.43
N PHE A 152 -24.15 -11.94 7.23
CA PHE A 152 -25.26 -11.07 6.85
C PHE A 152 -24.84 -9.60 6.72
N GLY A 153 -23.54 -9.30 6.89
CA GLY A 153 -23.00 -7.94 6.82
C GLY A 153 -23.17 -7.13 8.10
N ASN A 154 -23.54 -7.74 9.24
CA ASN A 154 -23.61 -7.03 10.51
C ASN A 154 -22.23 -6.95 11.15
N GLU A 155 -21.89 -5.79 11.71
CA GLU A 155 -20.67 -5.61 12.48
C GLU A 155 -20.82 -6.29 13.86
N VAL A 156 -19.94 -7.26 14.14
CA VAL A 156 -19.90 -8.04 15.37
C VAL A 156 -18.49 -8.04 15.96
N SER A 157 -18.37 -8.22 17.28
CA SER A 157 -17.06 -8.30 17.94
C SER A 157 -16.22 -9.45 17.38
N SER A 158 -14.92 -9.21 17.27
CA SER A 158 -13.92 -10.20 16.88
C SER A 158 -12.71 -10.12 17.84
N PHE A 159 -11.69 -10.91 17.55
CA PHE A 159 -10.47 -11.04 18.32
C PHE A 159 -9.32 -11.43 17.38
N PHE A 160 -8.09 -11.46 17.89
CA PHE A 160 -6.92 -11.91 17.13
C PHE A 160 -6.49 -13.32 17.52
N SER A 161 -5.99 -14.08 16.55
CA SER A 161 -5.31 -15.34 16.78
C SER A 161 -4.03 -15.44 15.94
N THR A 162 -3.22 -16.46 16.20
CA THR A 162 -2.02 -16.78 15.39
C THR A 162 -2.09 -18.18 14.78
N ASP A 163 -3.19 -18.89 14.97
CA ASP A 163 -3.36 -20.31 14.64
C ASP A 163 -4.52 -20.58 13.68
N GLY A 164 -5.19 -19.53 13.20
CA GLY A 164 -6.29 -19.65 12.26
C GLY A 164 -7.63 -19.94 12.93
N THR A 165 -7.76 -19.68 14.23
CA THR A 165 -9.02 -19.80 14.97
C THR A 165 -10.15 -19.09 14.23
N PHE A 166 -11.29 -19.77 14.07
CA PHE A 166 -12.46 -19.26 13.37
C PHE A 166 -12.91 -17.89 13.91
N ASP A 167 -13.42 -17.03 13.03
CA ASP A 167 -13.96 -15.69 13.33
C ASP A 167 -12.96 -14.68 13.93
N SER A 168 -11.66 -14.96 13.80
CA SER A 168 -10.58 -14.09 14.27
C SER A 168 -9.82 -13.43 13.13
N TYR A 169 -9.17 -12.29 13.41
CA TYR A 169 -8.12 -11.76 12.55
C TYR A 169 -6.80 -12.49 12.80
N ASP A 170 -6.04 -12.73 11.72
CA ASP A 170 -4.70 -13.27 11.85
C ASP A 170 -3.70 -12.19 12.25
N LEU A 171 -3.10 -12.32 13.43
CA LEU A 171 -2.24 -11.28 14.00
C LEU A 171 -0.89 -11.14 13.25
N GLU A 172 -0.32 -12.23 12.73
CA GLU A 172 0.92 -12.16 11.95
C GLU A 172 0.69 -11.41 10.63
N SER A 173 -0.43 -11.67 9.96
CA SER A 173 -0.86 -10.90 8.78
C SER A 173 -1.05 -9.42 9.10
N THR A 174 -1.74 -9.07 10.20
CA THR A 174 -1.93 -7.66 10.59
C THR A 174 -0.59 -6.97 10.85
N PHE A 175 0.32 -7.62 11.58
CA PHE A 175 1.67 -7.07 11.77
C PHE A 175 2.41 -6.88 10.44
N THR A 176 2.33 -7.85 9.54
CA THR A 176 3.05 -7.78 8.26
C THR A 176 2.56 -6.60 7.42
N HIS A 177 1.25 -6.38 7.36
CA HIS A 177 0.64 -5.23 6.70
C HIS A 177 1.07 -3.89 7.31
N GLU A 178 0.86 -3.71 8.62
CA GLU A 178 1.14 -2.42 9.26
C GLU A 178 2.65 -2.09 9.26
N ILE A 179 3.53 -3.09 9.31
CA ILE A 179 4.98 -2.86 9.14
C ILE A 179 5.28 -2.32 7.73
N GLY A 180 4.55 -2.73 6.70
CA GLY A 180 4.70 -2.14 5.36
C GLY A 180 4.44 -0.63 5.37
N HIS A 181 3.41 -0.18 6.10
CA HIS A 181 3.18 1.25 6.34
C HIS A 181 4.31 1.91 7.15
N MET A 182 4.84 1.26 8.19
CA MET A 182 6.01 1.76 8.94
C MET A 182 7.23 1.98 8.04
N LEU A 183 7.30 1.28 6.90
CA LEU A 183 8.39 1.35 5.93
C LEU A 183 8.12 2.36 4.80
N GLY A 184 6.94 2.95 4.73
CA GLY A 184 6.57 3.98 3.74
C GLY A 184 5.76 3.45 2.56
N LEU A 185 5.17 2.26 2.64
CA LEU A 185 4.20 1.77 1.66
C LEU A 185 2.80 2.34 1.96
N GLU A 186 2.02 2.65 0.92
CA GLU A 186 0.56 2.84 1.02
C GLU A 186 -0.14 1.52 0.64
N HIS A 187 -1.48 1.50 0.65
CA HIS A 187 -2.19 0.29 0.26
C HIS A 187 -2.01 -0.03 -1.22
N SER A 188 -1.99 -1.33 -1.52
CA SER A 188 -1.98 -1.83 -2.90
C SER A 188 -3.40 -1.95 -3.45
N GLY A 189 -3.55 -1.74 -4.76
CA GLY A 189 -4.77 -2.08 -5.50
C GLY A 189 -4.93 -3.59 -5.70
N GLU A 190 -3.87 -4.37 -5.49
CA GLU A 190 -3.84 -5.81 -5.71
C GLU A 190 -4.45 -6.57 -4.52
N VAL A 191 -5.56 -7.27 -4.73
CA VAL A 191 -6.26 -8.03 -3.68
C VAL A 191 -5.39 -9.08 -3.01
N ALA A 192 -4.43 -9.64 -3.75
CA ALA A 192 -3.53 -10.67 -3.25
C ALA A 192 -2.33 -10.09 -2.47
N ALA A 193 -2.13 -8.78 -2.48
CA ALA A 193 -1.04 -8.13 -1.76
C ALA A 193 -1.23 -8.18 -0.24
N THR A 194 -0.12 -8.23 0.47
CA THR A 194 -0.13 -8.00 1.92
C THR A 194 -0.59 -6.59 2.24
N MET A 195 -0.22 -5.60 1.41
CA MET A 195 -0.62 -4.20 1.56
C MET A 195 -2.03 -3.88 1.05
N GLN A 196 -2.85 -4.87 0.68
CA GLN A 196 -4.24 -4.59 0.32
C GLN A 196 -5.04 -4.09 1.55
N PRO A 197 -6.01 -3.18 1.38
CA PRO A 197 -6.59 -2.39 2.48
C PRO A 197 -7.52 -3.13 3.44
N ARG A 198 -7.96 -4.36 3.11
CA ARG A 198 -8.98 -5.12 3.83
C ARG A 198 -8.48 -6.50 4.23
N GLN A 199 -8.16 -6.69 5.50
CA GLN A 199 -7.85 -8.02 5.99
C GLN A 199 -9.12 -8.87 6.15
N GLY A 200 -9.13 -10.07 5.57
CA GLY A 200 -10.19 -11.06 5.83
C GLY A 200 -10.01 -11.79 7.16
N VAL A 201 -11.09 -12.30 7.73
CA VAL A 201 -11.05 -13.12 8.96
C VAL A 201 -10.76 -14.59 8.66
N ASN A 202 -10.23 -15.28 9.65
CA ASN A 202 -10.10 -16.73 9.65
C ASN A 202 -11.48 -17.40 9.68
N GLY A 203 -11.62 -18.52 8.96
CA GLY A 203 -12.86 -19.29 8.93
C GLY A 203 -13.78 -18.96 7.75
N THR A 204 -13.45 -17.96 6.92
CA THR A 204 -14.13 -17.77 5.63
C THR A 204 -13.96 -19.05 4.80
N TYR A 205 -15.09 -19.65 4.39
CA TYR A 205 -15.14 -20.98 3.75
C TYR A 205 -14.45 -22.11 4.55
N ASN A 206 -14.41 -21.99 5.88
CA ASN A 206 -13.75 -22.94 6.78
C ASN A 206 -12.23 -23.07 6.52
N LEU A 207 -11.61 -22.01 5.99
CA LEU A 207 -10.17 -21.93 5.73
C LEU A 207 -9.51 -20.86 6.62
N PRO A 208 -8.25 -21.08 7.06
CA PRO A 208 -7.48 -20.01 7.70
C PRO A 208 -7.10 -18.94 6.68
N ASN A 209 -7.05 -17.69 7.10
CA ASN A 209 -6.64 -16.57 6.26
C ASN A 209 -5.19 -16.14 6.55
N PHE A 210 -4.24 -16.98 6.14
CA PHE A 210 -2.79 -16.73 6.30
C PHE A 210 -2.13 -16.14 5.05
N THR A 211 -2.91 -15.84 4.01
CA THR A 211 -2.38 -15.47 2.69
C THR A 211 -1.53 -14.21 2.75
N THR A 212 -1.86 -13.28 3.63
CA THR A 212 -1.13 -12.00 3.83
C THR A 212 -0.03 -12.06 4.90
N ARG A 213 0.36 -13.25 5.37
CA ARG A 213 1.61 -13.43 6.13
C ARG A 213 2.87 -13.42 5.24
N THR A 214 2.67 -13.58 3.93
CA THR A 214 3.75 -13.64 2.94
C THR A 214 3.54 -12.54 1.93
N LEU A 215 4.63 -11.83 1.63
CA LEU A 215 4.62 -10.73 0.67
C LEU A 215 4.30 -11.25 -0.73
N ALA A 216 3.34 -10.59 -1.40
CA ALA A 216 3.08 -10.77 -2.81
C ALA A 216 4.19 -10.12 -3.65
N SER A 217 4.16 -10.37 -4.96
CA SER A 217 5.13 -9.78 -5.88
C SER A 217 5.10 -8.24 -5.82
N ASP A 218 3.90 -7.66 -5.74
CA ASP A 218 3.70 -6.21 -5.66
C ASP A 218 4.31 -5.62 -4.38
N ASP A 219 4.09 -6.25 -3.22
CA ASP A 219 4.69 -5.82 -1.95
C ASP A 219 6.24 -5.85 -2.01
N VAL A 220 6.80 -6.92 -2.58
CA VAL A 220 8.26 -7.08 -2.75
C VAL A 220 8.81 -6.02 -3.69
N ALA A 221 8.10 -5.73 -4.78
CA ALA A 221 8.49 -4.75 -5.77
C ALA A 221 8.44 -3.33 -5.16
N GLY A 222 7.36 -3.00 -4.44
CA GLY A 222 7.18 -1.75 -3.70
C GLY A 222 8.28 -1.51 -2.66
N ILE A 223 8.55 -2.48 -1.78
CA ILE A 223 9.59 -2.30 -0.75
C ILE A 223 10.99 -2.19 -1.36
N ARG A 224 11.26 -2.89 -2.47
CA ARG A 224 12.55 -2.78 -3.18
C ARG A 224 12.71 -1.43 -3.88
N ALA A 225 11.61 -0.81 -4.28
CA ALA A 225 11.64 0.56 -4.78
C ALA A 225 12.21 1.52 -3.73
N ILE A 226 11.92 1.28 -2.44
CA ILE A 226 12.42 2.12 -1.34
C ILE A 226 13.82 1.67 -0.86
N TYR A 227 13.97 0.39 -0.50
CA TYR A 227 15.15 -0.12 0.22
C TYR A 227 15.83 -1.31 -0.48
N GLY A 228 15.58 -1.56 -1.75
CA GLY A 228 16.13 -2.71 -2.47
C GLY A 228 17.11 -2.35 -3.59
N PRO A 229 17.89 -3.34 -4.08
CA PRO A 229 18.68 -3.17 -5.29
C PRO A 229 17.74 -3.04 -6.50
N ARG A 230 18.01 -2.05 -7.37
CA ARG A 230 17.30 -1.87 -8.65
C ARG A 230 18.05 -2.43 -9.85
N ASN A 231 19.31 -2.85 -9.68
CA ASN A 231 20.15 -3.31 -10.78
C ASN A 231 19.58 -4.55 -11.46
N GLY A 232 19.59 -4.57 -12.79
CA GLY A 232 19.13 -5.72 -13.58
C GLY A 232 17.62 -5.84 -13.68
N THR A 233 16.87 -4.82 -13.24
CA THR A 233 15.41 -4.72 -13.41
C THR A 233 15.08 -3.58 -14.37
N GLY A 234 13.92 -3.66 -15.03
CA GLY A 234 13.38 -2.58 -15.85
C GLY A 234 12.12 -1.96 -15.25
N SER A 235 11.51 -1.05 -15.99
CA SER A 235 10.24 -0.44 -15.61
C SER A 235 9.30 -0.26 -16.80
N ILE A 236 8.01 -0.07 -16.51
CA ILE A 236 6.99 0.37 -17.46
C ILE A 236 6.44 1.69 -16.95
N ALA A 237 6.44 2.74 -17.77
CA ALA A 237 5.97 4.05 -17.33
C ALA A 237 5.30 4.82 -18.46
N GLY A 238 4.34 5.67 -18.10
CA GLY A 238 3.66 6.54 -19.06
C GLY A 238 2.49 7.27 -18.41
N ARG A 239 1.47 7.62 -19.20
CA ARG A 239 0.26 8.28 -18.74
C ARG A 239 -1.00 7.52 -19.16
N VAL A 240 -1.98 7.48 -18.27
CA VAL A 240 -3.35 7.06 -18.57
C VAL A 240 -4.21 8.30 -18.79
N THR A 241 -4.90 8.32 -19.93
CA THR A 241 -5.86 9.39 -20.27
C THR A 241 -7.19 8.81 -20.72
N TYR A 242 -8.28 9.58 -20.64
CA TYR A 242 -9.55 9.16 -21.24
C TYR A 242 -9.47 9.23 -22.77
N ASN A 243 -10.12 8.27 -23.43
CA ASN A 243 -10.34 8.25 -24.88
C ASN A 243 -11.44 9.24 -25.28
N ASN A 244 -11.16 10.53 -25.09
CA ASN A 244 -12.01 11.63 -25.52
C ASN A 244 -11.16 12.71 -26.19
N SER A 245 -11.82 13.64 -26.87
CA SER A 245 -11.14 14.72 -27.61
C SER A 245 -10.26 15.64 -26.75
N GLY A 246 -10.39 15.56 -25.42
CA GLY A 246 -9.58 16.32 -24.46
C GLY A 246 -8.39 15.57 -23.86
N GLY A 247 -8.32 14.23 -23.99
CA GLY A 247 -7.25 13.41 -23.42
C GLY A 247 -7.05 13.66 -21.91
N ALA A 248 -8.14 13.88 -21.17
CA ALA A 248 -8.04 14.23 -19.75
C ALA A 248 -7.31 13.12 -18.98
N ALA A 249 -6.48 13.51 -18.01
CA ALA A 249 -5.75 12.58 -17.15
C ALA A 249 -6.71 11.70 -16.34
N THR A 250 -6.44 10.40 -16.30
CA THR A 250 -7.23 9.44 -15.52
C THR A 250 -6.57 9.23 -14.16
N PHE A 251 -6.85 10.14 -13.22
CA PHE A 251 -6.40 9.97 -11.83
C PHE A 251 -7.04 8.73 -11.21
N GLY A 252 -6.25 7.93 -10.48
CA GLY A 252 -6.76 6.73 -9.82
C GLY A 252 -6.86 5.50 -10.71
N ALA A 253 -6.39 5.57 -11.97
CA ALA A 253 -6.31 4.39 -12.81
C ALA A 253 -5.31 3.39 -12.23
N HIS A 254 -5.77 2.19 -11.92
CA HIS A 254 -4.90 1.10 -11.47
C HIS A 254 -4.30 0.43 -12.70
N VAL A 255 -2.97 0.54 -12.85
CA VAL A 255 -2.21 -0.10 -13.91
C VAL A 255 -1.43 -1.24 -13.29
N PHE A 256 -1.57 -2.44 -13.82
CA PHE A 256 -0.82 -3.60 -13.35
C PHE A 256 -0.18 -4.37 -14.51
N ALA A 257 0.96 -5.01 -14.19
CA ALA A 257 1.75 -5.81 -15.10
C ALA A 257 1.67 -7.28 -14.69
N GLU A 258 1.13 -8.10 -15.58
CA GLU A 258 1.09 -9.55 -15.44
C GLU A 258 2.19 -10.19 -16.26
N ASP A 259 2.89 -11.17 -15.68
CA ASP A 259 3.82 -11.99 -16.45
C ASP A 259 3.06 -12.72 -17.56
N ALA A 260 3.46 -12.48 -18.82
CA ALA A 260 2.71 -12.95 -19.99
C ALA A 260 2.69 -14.48 -20.14
N THR A 261 3.58 -15.20 -19.44
CA THR A 261 3.66 -16.67 -19.50
C THR A 261 2.79 -17.33 -18.43
N THR A 262 2.81 -16.79 -17.22
CA THR A 262 2.18 -17.37 -16.04
C THR A 262 0.82 -16.76 -15.71
N GLY A 263 0.52 -15.57 -16.24
CA GLY A 263 -0.66 -14.78 -15.89
C GLY A 263 -0.64 -14.24 -14.46
N ARG A 264 0.50 -14.33 -13.76
CA ARG A 264 0.63 -13.82 -12.39
C ARG A 264 0.83 -12.31 -12.44
N VAL A 265 0.05 -11.57 -11.66
CA VAL A 265 0.32 -10.14 -11.42
C VAL A 265 1.65 -9.99 -10.68
N VAL A 266 2.57 -9.23 -11.28
CA VAL A 266 3.92 -9.03 -10.75
C VAL A 266 4.02 -7.73 -9.96
N ALA A 267 3.40 -6.66 -10.45
CA ALA A 267 3.39 -5.36 -9.79
C ALA A 267 2.32 -4.45 -10.39
N GLY A 268 1.85 -3.50 -9.60
CA GLY A 268 0.89 -2.49 -10.01
C GLY A 268 1.20 -1.10 -9.45
N ASN A 269 0.48 -0.11 -9.97
CA ASN A 269 0.49 1.24 -9.45
C ASN A 269 -0.80 1.96 -9.82
N VAL A 270 -1.14 2.97 -9.02
CA VAL A 270 -2.23 3.88 -9.26
C VAL A 270 -1.69 5.16 -9.92
N ALA A 271 -2.30 5.57 -11.02
CA ALA A 271 -1.94 6.80 -11.71
C ALA A 271 -2.20 8.04 -10.82
N VAL A 272 -1.25 8.97 -10.79
CA VAL A 272 -1.38 10.23 -10.03
C VAL A 272 -2.30 11.23 -10.75
N ALA A 273 -2.56 12.40 -10.15
CA ALA A 273 -3.54 13.38 -10.67
C ALA A 273 -3.28 13.81 -12.13
N SER A 274 -2.05 13.67 -12.59
CA SER A 274 -1.63 13.97 -13.97
C SER A 274 -1.84 12.80 -14.94
N GLY A 275 -2.35 11.66 -14.48
CA GLY A 275 -2.44 10.40 -15.22
C GLY A 275 -1.12 9.64 -15.29
N ALA A 276 0.00 10.20 -14.80
CA ALA A 276 1.29 9.54 -14.84
C ALA A 276 1.35 8.32 -13.90
N TYR A 277 2.01 7.26 -14.35
CA TYR A 277 2.25 6.05 -13.57
C TYR A 277 3.64 5.47 -13.91
N SER A 278 4.22 4.73 -12.96
CA SER A 278 5.43 3.92 -13.18
C SER A 278 5.32 2.61 -12.41
N ILE A 279 5.66 1.50 -13.05
CA ILE A 279 5.84 0.20 -12.42
C ILE A 279 7.33 -0.12 -12.55
N ASP A 280 8.06 0.04 -11.46
CA ASP A 280 9.51 -0.15 -11.44
C ASP A 280 9.87 -1.60 -11.09
N ALA A 281 11.17 -1.87 -10.88
CA ALA A 281 11.71 -3.12 -10.35
C ALA A 281 11.18 -4.42 -11.00
N LEU A 282 10.75 -4.35 -12.26
CA LEU A 282 10.24 -5.49 -13.00
C LEU A 282 11.42 -6.34 -13.51
N PRO A 283 11.47 -7.65 -13.24
CA PRO A 283 12.43 -8.53 -13.88
C PRO A 283 12.33 -8.42 -15.42
N PRO A 284 13.44 -8.53 -16.17
CA PRO A 284 13.38 -8.55 -17.63
C PRO A 284 12.48 -9.69 -18.13
N GLY A 285 11.56 -9.39 -19.05
CA GLY A 285 10.52 -10.33 -19.44
C GLY A 285 9.45 -9.72 -20.34
N GLN A 286 8.38 -10.49 -20.57
CA GLN A 286 7.19 -10.06 -21.31
C GLN A 286 6.03 -9.89 -20.34
N TYR A 287 5.36 -8.75 -20.41
CA TYR A 287 4.28 -8.40 -19.49
C TYR A 287 3.02 -8.01 -20.24
N ARG A 288 1.89 -8.60 -19.88
CA ARG A 288 0.57 -8.08 -20.25
C ARG A 288 0.25 -6.92 -19.31
N VAL A 289 -0.06 -5.75 -19.87
CA VAL A 289 -0.40 -4.56 -19.08
C VAL A 289 -1.89 -4.29 -19.20
N VAL A 290 -2.54 -4.14 -18.04
CA VAL A 290 -3.97 -3.88 -17.93
C VAL A 290 -4.18 -2.64 -17.09
N VAL A 291 -5.21 -1.87 -17.45
CA VAL A 291 -5.67 -0.71 -16.68
C VAL A 291 -7.10 -0.95 -16.25
N GLU A 292 -7.37 -0.85 -14.96
CA GLU A 292 -8.69 -1.00 -14.38
C GLU A 292 -9.03 0.16 -13.44
N GLN A 293 -10.33 0.29 -13.15
CA GLN A 293 -10.82 1.20 -12.14
C GLN A 293 -10.71 0.55 -10.75
N LEU A 294 -10.47 1.37 -9.72
CA LEU A 294 -10.55 0.94 -8.33
C LEU A 294 -11.98 1.09 -7.81
N ASP A 295 -12.88 0.22 -8.25
CA ASP A 295 -14.31 0.26 -7.95
C ASP A 295 -14.84 -1.03 -7.31
N GLU A 296 -14.03 -1.67 -6.46
CA GLU A 296 -14.18 -3.02 -5.87
C GLU A 296 -13.44 -4.09 -6.69
N PRO A 297 -12.83 -5.11 -6.04
CA PRO A 297 -12.81 -5.39 -4.60
C PRO A 297 -11.91 -4.45 -3.77
N VAL A 298 -11.07 -3.63 -4.41
CA VAL A 298 -10.38 -2.50 -3.79
C VAL A 298 -10.95 -1.20 -4.35
N ARG A 299 -11.33 -0.28 -3.46
CA ARG A 299 -11.87 1.02 -3.86
C ARG A 299 -10.79 2.11 -3.81
N GLY A 300 -10.91 3.11 -4.68
CA GLY A 300 -9.95 4.22 -4.74
C GLY A 300 -9.80 4.98 -3.42
N ASP A 301 -10.88 5.12 -2.64
CA ASP A 301 -10.84 5.75 -1.31
C ASP A 301 -10.07 4.95 -0.26
N GLN A 302 -9.66 3.72 -0.59
CA GLN A 302 -8.91 2.84 0.29
C GLN A 302 -7.42 2.81 -0.03
N ILE A 303 -6.93 3.48 -1.08
CA ILE A 303 -5.51 3.37 -1.47
C ILE A 303 -4.58 4.16 -0.56
N GLY A 304 -4.92 5.39 -0.21
CA GLY A 304 -4.00 6.26 0.53
C GLY A 304 -4.70 7.31 1.35
N SER A 305 -3.93 7.98 2.21
CA SER A 305 -4.45 9.04 3.06
C SER A 305 -4.66 10.37 2.30
N ASN A 306 -5.61 11.20 2.75
CA ASN A 306 -5.85 12.53 2.17
C ASN A 306 -4.65 13.49 2.27
N GLY A 307 -3.68 13.21 3.15
CA GLY A 307 -2.47 14.00 3.31
C GLY A 307 -1.33 13.59 2.37
N GLY A 308 -1.44 12.44 1.69
CA GLY A 308 -0.35 11.86 0.92
C GLY A 308 -0.51 12.02 -0.59
N GLY A 309 0.24 11.20 -1.33
CA GLY A 309 0.26 11.24 -2.79
C GLY A 309 -1.03 10.78 -3.48
N TYR A 310 -1.87 10.03 -2.76
CA TYR A 310 -3.08 9.36 -3.23
C TYR A 310 -4.28 9.77 -2.36
N PRO A 311 -4.72 11.05 -2.41
CA PRO A 311 -5.77 11.51 -1.52
C PRO A 311 -7.09 10.75 -1.73
N SER A 312 -7.52 10.00 -0.71
CA SER A 312 -8.68 9.11 -0.77
C SER A 312 -9.95 9.79 -1.27
N SER A 313 -10.23 11.00 -0.82
CA SER A 313 -11.43 11.76 -1.26
C SER A 313 -11.42 12.08 -2.76
N ALA A 314 -10.25 12.36 -3.33
CA ALA A 314 -10.10 12.64 -4.76
C ALA A 314 -10.16 11.34 -5.58
N LEU A 315 -9.60 10.24 -5.07
CA LEU A 315 -9.73 8.93 -5.69
C LEU A 315 -11.18 8.40 -5.66
N ALA A 316 -11.93 8.66 -4.57
CA ALA A 316 -13.34 8.30 -4.43
C ALA A 316 -14.24 8.96 -5.48
N SER A 317 -13.82 10.13 -5.99
CA SER A 317 -14.56 10.95 -6.95
C SER A 317 -13.99 10.87 -8.37
N ALA A 318 -13.04 9.97 -8.62
CA ALA A 318 -12.51 9.74 -9.96
C ALA A 318 -13.62 9.29 -10.92
N ALA A 319 -13.63 9.86 -12.13
CA ALA A 319 -14.64 9.53 -13.12
C ALA A 319 -14.47 8.09 -13.63
N PRO A 320 -15.55 7.34 -13.86
CA PRO A 320 -15.46 5.93 -14.20
C PRO A 320 -14.94 5.71 -15.62
N PHE A 321 -14.23 4.60 -15.80
CA PHE A 321 -13.75 4.14 -17.11
C PHE A 321 -13.80 2.62 -17.22
N LEU A 322 -13.80 2.13 -18.46
CA LEU A 322 -13.78 0.71 -18.76
C LEU A 322 -12.36 0.15 -18.69
N THR A 323 -12.23 -1.02 -18.06
CA THR A 323 -10.98 -1.79 -18.05
C THR A 323 -10.45 -1.98 -19.48
N THR A 324 -9.16 -1.74 -19.65
CA THR A 324 -8.49 -1.78 -20.95
C THR A 324 -7.23 -2.63 -20.85
N GLU A 325 -7.11 -3.66 -21.68
CA GLU A 325 -5.86 -4.39 -21.89
C GLU A 325 -5.02 -3.65 -22.93
N ALA A 326 -3.84 -3.16 -22.54
CA ALA A 326 -2.96 -2.40 -23.42
C ALA A 326 -2.15 -3.29 -24.37
N GLY A 327 -2.02 -4.58 -24.04
CA GLY A 327 -1.27 -5.58 -24.80
C GLY A 327 -0.08 -6.13 -24.03
N THR A 328 0.84 -6.77 -24.76
CA THR A 328 2.05 -7.38 -24.20
C THR A 328 3.29 -6.56 -24.55
N PHE A 329 4.14 -6.28 -23.56
CA PHE A 329 5.30 -5.42 -23.68
C PHE A 329 6.55 -6.08 -23.11
N THR A 330 7.68 -5.88 -23.79
CA THR A 330 8.98 -6.36 -23.31
C THR A 330 9.57 -5.35 -22.34
N VAL A 331 10.00 -5.83 -21.17
CA VAL A 331 10.80 -5.08 -20.21
C VAL A 331 12.22 -5.61 -20.29
N SER A 332 13.18 -4.70 -20.47
CA SER A 332 14.61 -5.02 -20.46
C SER A 332 15.26 -4.45 -19.21
N ALA A 333 16.34 -5.12 -18.75
CA ALA A 333 17.12 -4.65 -17.61
C ALA A 333 17.60 -3.22 -17.80
N ASP A 334 17.58 -2.44 -16.71
CA ASP A 334 18.11 -1.08 -16.61
C ASP A 334 17.52 -0.10 -17.65
N SER A 335 16.28 -0.37 -18.08
CA SER A 335 15.56 0.43 -19.07
C SER A 335 14.09 0.61 -18.70
N THR A 336 13.51 1.71 -19.16
CA THR A 336 12.07 1.99 -19.05
C THR A 336 11.40 1.76 -20.39
N THR A 337 10.37 0.91 -20.39
CA THR A 337 9.46 0.72 -21.52
C THR A 337 8.37 1.80 -21.45
N PRO A 338 8.35 2.79 -22.37
CA PRO A 338 7.34 3.83 -22.36
C PRO A 338 6.00 3.29 -22.84
N LEU A 339 4.93 3.58 -22.11
CA LEU A 339 3.57 3.11 -22.41
C LEU A 339 2.51 4.12 -22.00
N ASP A 340 2.08 4.96 -22.93
CA ASP A 340 0.88 5.77 -22.78
C ASP A 340 -0.36 4.96 -23.14
N MET A 341 -1.43 5.13 -22.37
CA MET A 341 -2.68 4.38 -22.53
C MET A 341 -3.87 5.32 -22.54
N SER A 342 -4.90 4.92 -23.30
CA SER A 342 -6.16 5.65 -23.41
C SER A 342 -7.31 4.73 -23.03
N VAL A 343 -8.12 5.12 -22.05
CA VAL A 343 -9.22 4.31 -21.51
C VAL A 343 -10.59 4.88 -21.92
N PRO A 344 -11.55 4.06 -22.37
CA PRO A 344 -12.90 4.54 -22.65
C PRO A 344 -13.60 4.98 -21.36
N GLY A 345 -14.13 6.19 -21.32
CA GLY A 345 -14.98 6.62 -20.20
C GLY A 345 -16.29 5.82 -20.16
N GLY A 346 -16.76 5.47 -18.97
CA GLY A 346 -17.97 4.68 -18.80
C GLY A 346 -17.90 3.77 -17.57
N ASN A 347 -19.05 3.25 -17.16
CA ASN A 347 -19.13 2.30 -16.05
C ASN A 347 -18.95 0.87 -16.56
N PRO A 348 -18.14 0.02 -15.90
CA PRO A 348 -18.06 -1.40 -16.22
C PRO A 348 -19.45 -2.06 -16.19
N ALA A 349 -19.77 -2.85 -17.21
CA ALA A 349 -21.03 -3.61 -17.25
C ALA A 349 -21.06 -4.79 -16.25
N LEU A 350 -19.88 -5.21 -15.80
CA LEU A 350 -19.66 -6.25 -14.80
C LEU A 350 -18.75 -5.67 -13.72
N ASN A 351 -19.34 -5.26 -12.60
CA ASN A 351 -18.62 -4.89 -11.38
C ASN A 351 -19.31 -5.59 -10.19
N PRO A 352 -18.90 -6.82 -9.85
CA PRO A 352 -19.47 -7.52 -8.70
C PRO A 352 -19.08 -6.80 -7.41
N THR A 353 -20.08 -6.27 -6.71
CA THR A 353 -19.91 -5.69 -5.37
C THR A 353 -19.94 -6.79 -4.32
N PHE A 354 -18.97 -6.81 -3.39
CA PHE A 354 -18.82 -7.84 -2.36
C PHE A 354 -19.17 -7.32 -0.96
#